data_AF-A0A060I4V8-F1
#
_entry.id   AF-A0A060I4V8-F1
#
_cell.length_a   1.000
_cell.length_b   1.000
_cell.length_c   1.000
_cell.angle_alpha   90.00
_cell.angle_beta   90.00
_cell.angle_gamma   90.00
#
_symmetry.space_group_name_H-M   'P 1'
#
loop_
_entity.id
_entity.type
_entity.pdbx_description
1 polymer ?
#
loop_
_entity_poly.entity_id
_entity_poly.type
_entity_poly.pdbx_seq_one_letter_code
_entity_poly.pdbx_strand_id
1 'polypeptide(L)'
;MGRIGGGVASARGSWFLWFVACAVVALLPGCGGHPKDVLTPVADTSPQSPKVEMLIATTRTRSTVPGEMFNGERARTPAFADMTISIPPSKVRKEGQVAWPKRLPSNPATDFATVKADDLNVDQAKKWLSASVRKTPDGSVLVFIHGFNNRFEDAVYRFAQIVHDSGVHSAPVLVTWPSRGSLLAYGYDRESTNYTRNALETLFQYLAKDSEVKEVSILAHSMGNWLALESLRQMAIRNGRLPAKFKNVMLAAPDVDVDVFSQQIADMGKQHPQFTLFVSSDDKALAFSRRVWGDVSRLGAIDPEQAPYKQELEAHKITVIDLTKIKSGDSMNHGKFAESPQIVQLIGQRISEGQTLTDSRVGLGDHILVATTGAAAAAGNVAGLVLAAPVAAVDQNTRDNYAAHVGSLAGADGTRPAASKNCDRTRPTPNCTH
;
A
#
# COMPACT_ATOMS: atom_id res chain seq x y z
N MET A 1 53.47 -16.11 56.99
CA MET A 1 52.79 -17.31 56.43
C MET A 1 51.29 -17.03 56.37
N GLY A 2 50.75 -16.81 55.17
CA GLY A 2 49.31 -16.61 54.95
C GLY A 2 49.00 -16.93 53.49
N ARG A 3 48.26 -18.02 53.29
CA ARG A 3 48.04 -18.72 52.01
C ARG A 3 47.21 -17.92 51.01
N ILE A 4 47.64 -18.02 49.76
CA ILE A 4 46.89 -17.77 48.53
C ILE A 4 45.93 -18.95 48.31
N GLY A 5 44.65 -18.66 48.05
CA GLY A 5 43.64 -19.63 47.64
C GLY A 5 42.83 -19.06 46.48
N GLY A 6 43.00 -19.64 45.30
CA GLY A 6 42.41 -19.19 44.05
C GLY A 6 40.96 -19.66 43.83
N GLY A 7 40.27 -18.94 42.95
CA GLY A 7 39.02 -19.36 42.31
C GLY A 7 39.15 -19.14 40.81
N VAL A 8 39.44 -20.20 40.07
CA VAL A 8 39.34 -20.24 38.61
C VAL A 8 37.91 -20.66 38.29
N ALA A 9 37.08 -19.73 37.78
CA ALA A 9 35.75 -20.04 37.27
C ALA A 9 35.57 -19.52 35.84
N SER A 10 35.64 -20.45 34.90
CA SER A 10 34.88 -20.55 33.65
C SER A 10 34.77 -19.33 32.71
N ALA A 11 35.82 -19.08 31.93
CA ALA A 11 35.73 -18.27 30.71
C ALA A 11 35.14 -19.04 29.49
N ARG A 12 34.84 -20.34 29.64
CA ARG A 12 34.40 -21.22 28.53
C ARG A 12 32.92 -21.14 28.19
N GLY A 13 32.07 -20.63 29.10
CA GLY A 13 30.62 -20.52 28.86
C GLY A 13 30.22 -19.36 27.94
N SER A 14 30.96 -18.25 27.96
CA SER A 14 30.62 -17.03 27.21
C SER A 14 30.81 -17.21 25.70
N TRP A 15 31.92 -17.84 25.29
CA TRP A 15 32.24 -18.01 23.86
C TRP A 15 31.27 -18.94 23.14
N PHE A 16 30.75 -19.96 23.84
CA PHE A 16 29.78 -20.89 23.28
C PHE A 16 28.40 -20.23 23.07
N LEU A 17 27.99 -19.34 23.98
CA LEU A 17 26.78 -18.54 23.83
C LEU A 17 26.86 -17.53 22.68
N TRP A 18 28.02 -16.90 22.47
CA TRP A 18 28.25 -16.01 21.33
C TRP A 18 28.31 -16.77 20.00
N PHE A 19 28.95 -17.95 19.95
CA PHE A 19 28.97 -18.78 18.75
C PHE A 19 27.58 -19.33 18.38
N VAL A 20 26.78 -19.74 19.37
CA VAL A 20 25.39 -20.17 19.14
C VAL A 20 24.52 -18.99 18.70
N ALA A 21 24.69 -17.79 19.27
CA ALA A 21 23.99 -16.58 18.83
C ALA A 21 24.36 -16.19 17.38
N CYS A 22 25.64 -16.23 17.01
CA CYS A 22 26.06 -15.96 15.64
C CYS A 22 25.61 -17.06 14.65
N ALA A 23 25.59 -18.34 15.07
CA ALA A 23 25.12 -19.44 14.24
C ALA A 23 23.59 -19.41 14.03
N VAL A 24 22.83 -18.98 15.04
CA VAL A 24 21.37 -18.78 14.93
C VAL A 24 21.04 -17.58 14.03
N VAL A 25 21.86 -16.53 14.01
CA VAL A 25 21.72 -15.41 13.06
C VAL A 25 22.09 -15.81 11.63
N ALA A 26 23.05 -16.73 11.44
CA ALA A 26 23.47 -17.21 10.12
C ALA A 26 22.53 -18.27 9.49
N LEU A 27 21.65 -18.88 10.29
CA LEU A 27 20.72 -19.94 9.86
C LEU A 27 19.26 -19.48 9.72
N LEU A 28 18.98 -18.17 9.81
CA LEU A 28 17.70 -17.65 9.36
C LEU A 28 17.69 -17.77 7.82
N PRO A 29 16.90 -18.68 7.21
CA PRO A 29 16.63 -18.56 5.79
C PRO A 29 16.08 -17.15 5.60
N GLY A 30 16.75 -16.33 4.79
CA GLY A 30 16.29 -14.97 4.51
C GLY A 30 14.85 -15.06 4.05
N CYS A 31 13.90 -14.69 4.91
CA CYS A 31 12.48 -14.67 4.58
C CYS A 31 12.32 -13.68 3.42
N GLY A 32 12.12 -14.26 2.23
CA GLY A 32 12.29 -13.64 0.93
C GLY A 32 11.18 -12.66 0.58
N GLY A 33 11.56 -11.41 0.41
CA GLY A 33 10.89 -10.44 -0.44
C GLY A 33 11.13 -10.77 -1.91
N HIS A 34 10.35 -10.12 -2.77
CA HIS A 34 10.48 -10.28 -4.22
C HIS A 34 11.71 -9.52 -4.75
N PRO A 35 12.23 -9.87 -5.94
CA PRO A 35 13.32 -9.12 -6.56
C PRO A 35 12.97 -7.64 -6.76
N LYS A 36 14.03 -6.81 -6.76
CA LYS A 36 13.99 -5.39 -7.11
C LYS A 36 14.29 -5.23 -8.60
N ASP A 37 14.15 -4.02 -9.11
CA ASP A 37 14.59 -3.64 -10.46
C ASP A 37 13.85 -4.38 -11.59
N VAL A 38 12.61 -4.83 -11.31
CA VAL A 38 11.78 -5.64 -12.20
C VAL A 38 11.17 -4.84 -13.36
N LEU A 39 11.29 -3.51 -13.37
CA LEU A 39 10.63 -2.64 -14.35
C LEU A 39 11.50 -2.33 -15.56
N THR A 40 12.65 -3.00 -15.72
CA THR A 40 13.40 -2.95 -16.97
C THR A 40 12.59 -3.67 -18.04
N PRO A 41 12.17 -3.02 -19.14
CA PRO A 41 11.36 -3.66 -20.16
C PRO A 41 12.06 -4.89 -20.76
N VAL A 42 11.32 -5.99 -20.87
CA VAL A 42 11.76 -7.23 -21.52
C VAL A 42 11.03 -7.44 -22.84
N ALA A 43 11.61 -8.24 -23.73
CA ALA A 43 10.92 -8.63 -24.95
C ALA A 43 9.66 -9.43 -24.64
N ASP A 44 8.60 -9.23 -25.42
CA ASP A 44 7.37 -10.01 -25.32
C ASP A 44 7.56 -11.42 -25.92
N THR A 45 8.13 -12.32 -25.12
CA THR A 45 8.36 -13.73 -25.49
C THR A 45 7.12 -14.60 -25.33
N SER A 46 6.00 -14.04 -24.84
CA SER A 46 4.72 -14.74 -24.69
C SER A 46 3.56 -13.89 -25.23
N PRO A 47 3.46 -13.71 -26.57
CA PRO A 47 2.54 -12.73 -27.17
C PRO A 47 1.06 -12.99 -26.87
N GLN A 48 0.70 -14.25 -26.60
CA GLN A 48 -0.64 -14.68 -26.24
C GLN A 48 -1.01 -14.40 -24.78
N SER A 49 -0.03 -13.98 -23.97
CA SER A 49 -0.28 -13.58 -22.59
C SER A 49 -1.06 -12.26 -22.56
N PRO A 50 -2.09 -12.15 -21.70
CA PRO A 50 -2.80 -10.90 -21.49
C PRO A 50 -1.84 -9.77 -21.11
N LYS A 51 -2.15 -8.56 -21.59
CA LYS A 51 -1.38 -7.36 -21.29
C LYS A 51 -2.28 -6.34 -20.62
N VAL A 52 -1.76 -5.69 -19.59
CA VAL A 52 -2.41 -4.54 -18.96
C VAL A 52 -1.59 -3.31 -19.28
N GLU A 53 -2.17 -2.42 -20.07
CA GLU A 53 -1.68 -1.06 -20.31
C GLU A 53 -2.23 -0.15 -19.21
N MET A 54 -1.42 0.74 -18.62
CA MET A 54 -1.88 1.68 -17.60
C MET A 54 -1.17 3.03 -17.67
N LEU A 55 -1.91 4.09 -17.32
CA LEU A 55 -1.34 5.39 -17.03
C LEU A 55 -0.98 5.46 -15.56
N ILE A 56 0.22 5.94 -15.27
CA ILE A 56 0.65 6.20 -13.90
C ILE A 56 0.74 7.70 -13.71
N ALA A 57 0.18 8.20 -12.61
CA ALA A 57 0.40 9.54 -12.09
C ALA A 57 1.14 9.41 -10.75
N THR A 58 2.29 10.07 -10.61
CA THR A 58 3.14 9.92 -9.43
C THR A 58 3.71 11.23 -8.92
N THR A 59 3.85 11.34 -7.61
CA THR A 59 4.62 12.39 -6.92
C THR A 59 5.97 11.86 -6.40
N ARG A 60 6.38 10.66 -6.84
CA ARG A 60 7.70 10.08 -6.54
C ARG A 60 8.78 10.71 -7.41
N THR A 61 10.00 10.76 -6.89
CA THR A 61 11.19 11.19 -7.62
C THR A 61 11.62 10.10 -8.59
N ARG A 62 12.03 10.50 -9.79
CA ARG A 62 12.59 9.57 -10.78
C ARG A 62 13.86 8.93 -10.20
N SER A 63 13.95 7.61 -10.27
CA SER A 63 15.18 6.93 -9.86
C SER A 63 16.22 6.95 -10.97
N THR A 64 17.48 6.91 -10.58
CA THR A 64 18.63 6.72 -11.49
C THR A 64 19.03 5.24 -11.61
N VAL A 65 18.38 4.35 -10.86
CA VAL A 65 18.65 2.92 -10.85
C VAL A 65 17.89 2.24 -11.98
N PRO A 66 18.54 1.52 -12.91
CA PRO A 66 17.85 0.76 -13.94
C PRO A 66 16.87 -0.25 -13.33
N GLY A 67 15.65 -0.32 -13.88
CA GLY A 67 14.60 -1.22 -13.39
C GLY A 67 13.82 -0.70 -12.18
N GLU A 68 14.24 0.39 -11.56
CA GLU A 68 13.45 1.17 -10.61
C GLU A 68 13.01 2.46 -11.32
N MET A 69 11.74 2.59 -11.70
CA MET A 69 11.32 3.79 -12.44
C MET A 69 11.28 5.03 -11.52
N PHE A 70 10.63 4.91 -10.36
CA PHE A 70 10.52 5.97 -9.38
C PHE A 70 10.84 5.43 -7.98
N ASN A 71 11.50 6.23 -7.15
CA ASN A 71 11.92 5.82 -5.81
C ASN A 71 10.91 6.27 -4.72
N GLY A 72 11.29 6.17 -3.45
CA GLY A 72 10.46 6.57 -2.30
C GLY A 72 10.49 8.06 -1.94
N GLU A 73 11.26 8.88 -2.66
CA GLU A 73 11.45 10.30 -2.33
C GLU A 73 10.44 11.20 -3.04
N ARG A 74 10.08 12.33 -2.41
CA ARG A 74 9.07 13.28 -2.93
C ARG A 74 9.61 14.10 -4.10
N ALA A 75 8.90 14.10 -5.22
CA ALA A 75 9.11 15.03 -6.31
C ALA A 75 8.26 16.30 -6.13
N ARG A 76 8.81 17.46 -6.50
CA ARG A 76 8.09 18.76 -6.43
C ARG A 76 6.94 18.89 -7.42
N THR A 77 7.06 18.21 -8.55
CA THR A 77 6.07 18.21 -9.62
C THR A 77 5.65 16.78 -9.91
N PRO A 78 4.35 16.52 -10.16
CA PRO A 78 3.91 15.20 -10.59
C PRO A 78 4.57 14.77 -11.90
N ALA A 79 4.85 13.47 -12.02
CA ALA A 79 5.31 12.82 -13.23
C ALA A 79 4.27 11.81 -13.72
N PHE A 80 4.35 11.44 -14.99
CA PHE A 80 3.45 10.49 -15.62
C PHE A 80 4.23 9.41 -16.37
N ALA A 81 3.66 8.21 -16.45
CA ALA A 81 4.25 7.11 -17.20
C ALA A 81 3.19 6.25 -17.89
N ASP A 82 3.55 5.67 -19.04
CA ASP A 82 2.80 4.63 -19.73
C ASP A 82 3.51 3.29 -19.51
N MET A 83 2.84 2.37 -18.85
CA MET A 83 3.40 1.04 -18.59
C MET A 83 2.52 -0.04 -19.18
N THR A 84 3.17 -1.08 -19.72
CA THR A 84 2.51 -2.30 -20.18
C THR A 84 3.11 -3.48 -19.46
N ILE A 85 2.26 -4.22 -18.74
CA ILE A 85 2.64 -5.40 -17.98
C ILE A 85 2.04 -6.63 -18.64
N SER A 86 2.88 -7.60 -18.99
CA SER A 86 2.45 -8.94 -19.39
C SER A 86 2.09 -9.75 -18.15
N ILE A 87 0.92 -10.38 -18.19
CA ILE A 87 0.40 -11.23 -17.12
C ILE A 87 0.53 -12.69 -17.56
N PRO A 88 1.24 -13.55 -16.81
CA PRO A 88 1.42 -14.92 -17.24
C PRO A 88 0.07 -15.66 -17.18
N PRO A 89 -0.14 -16.69 -18.02
CA PRO A 89 -1.43 -17.39 -18.10
C PRO A 89 -1.88 -17.95 -16.74
N SER A 90 -3.19 -17.93 -16.45
CA SER A 90 -3.74 -18.43 -15.17
C SER A 90 -3.37 -19.89 -14.83
N LYS A 91 -2.89 -20.69 -15.79
CA LYS A 91 -2.42 -22.07 -15.56
C LYS A 91 -1.09 -22.15 -14.81
N VAL A 92 -0.28 -21.08 -14.85
CA VAL A 92 1.09 -21.06 -14.28
C VAL A 92 1.23 -20.08 -13.11
N ARG A 93 0.16 -19.35 -12.78
CA ARG A 93 0.09 -18.46 -11.61
C ARG A 93 -1.19 -18.73 -10.84
N LYS A 94 -1.24 -18.26 -9.59
CA LYS A 94 -2.47 -18.23 -8.80
C LYS A 94 -3.14 -16.87 -8.97
N GLU A 95 -4.41 -16.84 -9.35
CA GLU A 95 -5.21 -15.62 -9.40
C GLU A 95 -5.29 -14.97 -8.01
N GLY A 96 -5.27 -13.64 -7.97
CA GLY A 96 -5.11 -12.86 -6.73
C GLY A 96 -3.65 -12.65 -6.30
N GLN A 97 -2.70 -13.40 -6.86
CA GLN A 97 -1.28 -13.26 -6.54
C GLN A 97 -0.49 -12.66 -7.70
N VAL A 98 0.47 -11.81 -7.36
CA VAL A 98 1.49 -11.35 -8.30
C VAL A 98 2.53 -12.46 -8.44
N ALA A 99 2.67 -13.02 -9.63
CA ALA A 99 3.72 -13.98 -9.95
C ALA A 99 5.05 -13.23 -10.16
N TRP A 100 5.71 -12.88 -9.06
CA TRP A 100 7.01 -12.18 -9.11
C TRP A 100 8.08 -13.05 -9.79
N PRO A 101 8.96 -12.45 -10.62
CA PRO A 101 10.06 -13.18 -11.19
C PRO A 101 10.96 -13.74 -10.09
N LYS A 102 11.45 -14.97 -10.28
CA LYS A 102 12.45 -15.56 -9.35
C LYS A 102 13.88 -15.11 -9.67
N ARG A 103 14.11 -14.68 -10.90
CA ARG A 103 15.38 -14.18 -11.44
C ARG A 103 15.08 -13.12 -12.50
N LEU A 104 15.98 -12.15 -12.63
CA LEU A 104 15.93 -11.17 -13.72
C LEU A 104 16.75 -11.64 -14.93
N PRO A 105 16.38 -11.26 -16.16
CA PRO A 105 15.14 -10.55 -16.53
C PRO A 105 13.88 -11.40 -16.31
N SER A 106 12.73 -10.77 -16.10
CA SER A 106 11.44 -11.46 -15.94
C SER A 106 11.05 -12.24 -17.20
N ASN A 107 10.39 -13.39 -17.05
CA ASN A 107 9.88 -14.18 -18.16
C ASN A 107 8.36 -14.01 -18.33
N PRO A 108 7.86 -13.35 -19.39
CA PRO A 108 6.43 -13.18 -19.66
C PRO A 108 5.59 -14.46 -19.65
N ALA A 109 6.20 -15.63 -19.88
CA ALA A 109 5.50 -16.92 -19.86
C ALA A 109 5.22 -17.45 -18.44
N THR A 110 5.95 -16.97 -17.42
CA THR A 110 5.85 -17.48 -16.04
C THR A 110 5.66 -16.40 -14.98
N ASP A 111 6.04 -15.17 -15.30
CA ASP A 111 6.14 -14.06 -14.36
C ASP A 111 5.34 -12.86 -14.86
N PHE A 112 4.97 -11.98 -13.93
CA PHE A 112 4.62 -10.61 -14.28
C PHE A 112 5.87 -9.96 -14.86
N ALA A 113 5.74 -9.43 -16.07
CA ALA A 113 6.86 -8.89 -16.81
C ALA A 113 6.53 -7.51 -17.37
N THR A 114 7.39 -6.54 -17.11
CA THR A 114 7.29 -5.21 -17.72
C THR A 114 7.75 -5.31 -19.16
N VAL A 115 6.86 -5.02 -20.13
CA VAL A 115 7.20 -5.01 -21.56
C VAL A 115 7.27 -3.60 -22.15
N LYS A 116 6.78 -2.60 -21.40
CA LYS A 116 6.88 -1.17 -21.72
C LYS A 116 6.94 -0.33 -20.45
N ALA A 117 7.78 0.70 -20.43
CA ALA A 117 7.91 1.65 -19.32
C ALA A 117 8.38 3.03 -19.84
N ASP A 118 7.46 3.81 -20.39
CA ASP A 118 7.77 5.10 -21.03
C ASP A 118 7.40 6.27 -20.11
N ASP A 119 8.30 7.24 -19.96
CA ASP A 119 7.99 8.52 -19.32
C ASP A 119 7.07 9.35 -20.21
N LEU A 120 6.03 9.95 -19.63
CA LEU A 120 5.11 10.86 -20.33
C LEU A 120 5.19 12.27 -19.75
N ASN A 121 5.14 13.27 -20.63
CA ASN A 121 4.73 14.60 -20.21
C ASN A 121 3.20 14.69 -20.03
N VAL A 122 2.73 15.79 -19.45
CA VAL A 122 1.30 15.96 -19.13
C VAL A 122 0.38 15.88 -20.35
N ASP A 123 0.79 16.38 -21.52
CA ASP A 123 -0.05 16.36 -22.72
C ASP A 123 -0.09 14.97 -23.36
N GLN A 124 1.01 14.22 -23.27
CA GLN A 124 1.03 12.80 -23.64
C GLN A 124 0.15 11.97 -22.70
N ALA A 125 0.19 12.24 -21.39
CA ALA A 125 -0.67 11.56 -20.41
C ALA A 125 -2.17 11.80 -20.68
N LYS A 126 -2.56 13.05 -20.99
CA LYS A 126 -3.93 13.38 -21.38
C LYS A 126 -4.37 12.65 -22.65
N LYS A 127 -3.51 12.63 -23.68
CA LYS A 127 -3.77 11.92 -24.94
C LYS A 127 -3.90 10.41 -24.73
N TRP A 128 -3.03 9.84 -23.89
CA TRP A 128 -3.10 8.42 -23.51
C TRP A 128 -4.44 8.13 -22.84
N LEU A 129 -4.83 8.93 -21.84
CA LEU A 129 -6.08 8.70 -21.11
C LEU A 129 -7.29 8.79 -22.02
N SER A 130 -7.37 9.85 -22.81
CA SER A 130 -8.40 10.07 -23.82
C SER A 130 -8.53 8.85 -24.77
N ALA A 131 -7.40 8.38 -25.32
CA ALA A 131 -7.39 7.19 -26.17
C ALA A 131 -7.83 5.92 -25.43
N SER A 132 -7.41 5.72 -24.19
CA SER A 132 -7.77 4.55 -23.37
C SER A 132 -9.24 4.56 -22.98
N VAL A 133 -9.80 5.71 -22.61
CA VAL A 133 -11.23 5.89 -22.28
C VAL A 133 -12.12 5.62 -23.49
N ARG A 134 -11.71 6.02 -24.71
CA ARG A 134 -12.47 5.69 -25.92
C ARG A 134 -12.52 4.19 -26.24
N LYS A 135 -11.59 3.39 -25.70
CA LYS A 135 -11.57 1.93 -25.85
C LYS A 135 -12.51 1.24 -24.85
N THR A 136 -12.98 1.93 -23.81
CA THR A 136 -13.88 1.32 -22.83
C THR A 136 -15.33 1.37 -23.32
N PRO A 137 -16.18 0.39 -22.95
CA PRO A 137 -17.57 0.35 -23.40
C PRO A 137 -18.41 1.56 -22.96
N ASP A 138 -18.08 2.14 -21.80
CA ASP A 138 -18.90 3.13 -21.09
C ASP A 138 -18.17 4.46 -20.82
N GLY A 139 -16.93 4.61 -21.27
CA GLY A 139 -16.09 5.78 -20.98
C GLY A 139 -15.66 5.87 -19.51
N SER A 140 -15.57 4.74 -18.81
CA SER A 140 -15.15 4.66 -17.40
C SER A 140 -13.62 4.70 -17.20
N VAL A 141 -13.21 5.25 -16.07
CA VAL A 141 -11.83 5.25 -15.56
C VAL A 141 -11.79 4.56 -14.20
N LEU A 142 -10.83 3.66 -14.02
CA LEU A 142 -10.51 3.08 -12.72
C LEU A 142 -9.22 3.71 -12.19
N VAL A 143 -9.32 4.42 -11.07
CA VAL A 143 -8.16 4.97 -10.34
C VAL A 143 -7.81 4.03 -9.20
N PHE A 144 -6.57 3.54 -9.15
CA PHE A 144 -6.06 2.78 -8.00
C PHE A 144 -5.02 3.57 -7.21
N ILE A 145 -5.15 3.55 -5.88
CA ILE A 145 -4.24 4.24 -4.95
C ILE A 145 -3.69 3.21 -3.95
N HIS A 146 -2.38 2.98 -4.00
CA HIS A 146 -1.72 1.96 -3.16
C HIS A 146 -1.63 2.36 -1.69
N GLY A 147 -1.33 1.37 -0.85
CA GLY A 147 -1.17 1.50 0.59
C GLY A 147 0.26 1.80 1.07
N PHE A 148 0.45 1.68 2.39
CA PHE A 148 1.74 1.85 3.07
C PHE A 148 2.71 0.69 2.76
N ASN A 149 4.01 0.94 2.87
CA ASN A 149 5.06 -0.06 2.67
C ASN A 149 5.10 -0.62 1.24
N ASN A 150 4.80 0.21 0.25
CA ASN A 150 4.88 -0.13 -1.17
C ASN A 150 6.00 0.62 -1.88
N ARG A 151 6.90 -0.11 -2.54
CA ARG A 151 7.75 0.45 -3.59
C ARG A 151 6.92 0.69 -4.86
N PHE A 152 7.54 1.31 -5.87
CA PHE A 152 6.82 1.68 -7.08
C PHE A 152 6.36 0.44 -7.87
N GLU A 153 7.23 -0.54 -8.05
CA GLU A 153 6.92 -1.81 -8.73
C GLU A 153 5.81 -2.60 -8.04
N ASP A 154 5.73 -2.55 -6.71
CA ASP A 154 4.70 -3.24 -5.93
C ASP A 154 3.32 -2.74 -6.32
N ALA A 155 3.19 -1.41 -6.45
CA ALA A 155 1.95 -0.76 -6.86
C ALA A 155 1.60 -1.07 -8.32
N VAL A 156 2.61 -1.07 -9.22
CA VAL A 156 2.42 -1.37 -10.64
C VAL A 156 1.94 -2.80 -10.85
N TYR A 157 2.65 -3.80 -10.31
CA TYR A 157 2.29 -5.20 -10.51
C TYR A 157 1.00 -5.57 -9.79
N ARG A 158 0.75 -5.01 -8.60
CA ARG A 158 -0.53 -5.21 -7.91
C ARG A 158 -1.70 -4.63 -8.70
N PHE A 159 -1.57 -3.45 -9.28
CA PHE A 159 -2.66 -2.88 -10.07
C PHE A 159 -2.88 -3.63 -11.38
N ALA A 160 -1.80 -4.06 -12.05
CA ALA A 160 -1.90 -4.94 -13.21
C ALA A 160 -2.66 -6.23 -12.89
N GLN A 161 -2.37 -6.83 -11.73
CA GLN A 161 -3.06 -8.02 -11.23
C GLN A 161 -4.55 -7.74 -11.00
N ILE A 162 -4.88 -6.65 -10.29
CA ILE A 162 -6.28 -6.29 -10.01
C ILE A 162 -7.06 -6.08 -11.31
N VAL A 163 -6.55 -5.28 -12.24
CA VAL A 163 -7.25 -4.97 -13.52
C VAL A 163 -7.52 -6.25 -14.31
N HIS A 164 -6.53 -7.13 -14.41
CA HIS A 164 -6.66 -8.35 -15.18
C HIS A 164 -7.58 -9.37 -14.49
N ASP A 165 -7.37 -9.64 -13.20
CA ASP A 165 -8.10 -10.67 -12.46
C ASP A 165 -9.56 -10.24 -12.17
N SER A 166 -9.85 -8.94 -12.14
CA SER A 166 -11.22 -8.44 -11.93
C SER A 166 -12.05 -8.45 -13.20
N GLY A 167 -11.42 -8.54 -14.38
CA GLY A 167 -12.09 -8.40 -15.67
C GLY A 167 -12.71 -7.01 -15.88
N VAL A 168 -12.17 -5.97 -15.22
CA VAL A 168 -12.72 -4.61 -15.36
C VAL A 168 -12.38 -4.02 -16.72
N HIS A 169 -13.36 -3.38 -17.35
CA HIS A 169 -13.21 -2.76 -18.67
C HIS A 169 -13.18 -1.22 -18.60
N SER A 170 -12.45 -0.68 -17.62
CA SER A 170 -12.23 0.76 -17.44
C SER A 170 -10.80 1.15 -17.81
N ALA A 171 -10.57 2.41 -18.17
CA ALA A 171 -9.22 2.92 -18.42
C ALA A 171 -8.43 2.94 -17.10
N PRO A 172 -7.33 2.17 -16.97
CA PRO A 172 -6.66 1.99 -15.69
C PRO A 172 -5.65 3.12 -15.45
N VAL A 173 -5.82 3.80 -14.30
CA VAL A 173 -4.96 4.87 -13.82
C VAL A 173 -4.40 4.51 -12.45
N LEU A 174 -3.09 4.31 -12.36
CA LEU A 174 -2.39 4.10 -11.10
C LEU A 174 -1.93 5.43 -10.52
N VAL A 175 -2.31 5.71 -9.28
CA VAL A 175 -1.75 6.81 -8.50
C VAL A 175 -0.74 6.25 -7.53
N THR A 176 0.50 6.73 -7.62
CA THR A 176 1.54 6.39 -6.65
C THR A 176 2.01 7.61 -5.88
N TRP A 177 2.21 7.44 -4.58
CA TRP A 177 2.71 8.46 -3.67
C TRP A 177 4.04 8.00 -3.04
N PRO A 178 4.88 8.90 -2.49
CA PRO A 178 6.24 8.59 -2.05
C PRO A 178 6.29 7.75 -0.78
N SER A 179 5.96 6.46 -0.91
CA SER A 179 6.23 5.43 0.09
C SER A 179 7.65 4.92 -0.09
N ARG A 180 8.40 4.86 1.01
CA ARG A 180 9.76 4.28 1.02
C ARG A 180 9.76 2.76 0.97
N GLY A 181 8.59 2.11 1.05
CA GLY A 181 8.53 0.66 1.11
C GLY A 181 9.28 0.16 2.35
N SER A 182 8.99 0.72 3.52
CA SER A 182 9.55 0.24 4.78
C SER A 182 8.57 0.45 5.94
N LEU A 183 8.43 -0.55 6.81
CA LEU A 183 7.66 -0.45 8.05
C LEU A 183 8.19 0.64 8.99
N LEU A 184 9.51 0.90 8.96
CA LEU A 184 10.14 1.95 9.78
C LEU A 184 9.88 3.36 9.24
N ALA A 185 9.43 3.48 7.99
CA ALA A 185 9.16 4.77 7.36
C ALA A 185 7.73 5.28 7.56
N TYR A 186 6.93 4.66 8.45
CA TYR A 186 5.51 4.99 8.63
C TYR A 186 5.22 6.49 8.76
N GLY A 187 5.99 7.21 9.59
CA GLY A 187 5.82 8.65 9.75
C GLY A 187 6.13 9.45 8.47
N TYR A 188 7.19 9.08 7.74
CA TYR A 188 7.52 9.70 6.46
C TYR A 188 6.44 9.42 5.41
N ASP A 189 6.01 8.17 5.30
CA ASP A 189 4.99 7.72 4.35
C ASP A 189 3.66 8.43 4.59
N ARG A 190 3.24 8.59 5.84
CA ARG A 190 2.05 9.38 6.20
C ARG A 190 2.17 10.82 5.72
N GLU A 191 3.27 11.50 6.01
CA GLU A 191 3.48 12.88 5.53
C GLU A 191 3.57 12.96 3.99
N SER A 192 4.05 11.89 3.35
CA SER A 192 4.09 11.76 1.88
C SER A 192 2.71 11.58 1.26
N THR A 193 1.75 10.97 1.96
CA THR A 193 0.35 10.97 1.52
C THR A 193 -0.22 12.40 1.53
N ASN A 194 -0.06 13.13 2.64
CA ASN A 194 -0.50 14.54 2.73
C ASN A 194 0.15 15.42 1.66
N TYR A 195 1.43 15.22 1.39
CA TYR A 195 2.16 15.89 0.33
C TYR A 195 1.54 15.65 -1.06
N THR A 196 1.00 14.45 -1.31
CA THR A 196 0.45 14.05 -2.61
C THR A 196 -0.99 14.54 -2.85
N ARG A 197 -1.71 14.92 -1.79
CA ARG A 197 -3.12 15.35 -1.83
C ARG A 197 -3.45 16.30 -2.98
N ASN A 198 -2.68 17.37 -3.14
CA ASN A 198 -2.97 18.39 -4.16
C ASN A 198 -2.78 17.87 -5.59
N ALA A 199 -1.80 16.98 -5.80
CA ALA A 199 -1.58 16.35 -7.10
C ALA A 199 -2.73 15.39 -7.45
N LEU A 200 -3.21 14.63 -6.47
CA LEU A 200 -4.37 13.76 -6.66
C LEU A 200 -5.66 14.56 -6.89
N GLU A 201 -5.90 15.62 -6.13
CA GLU A 201 -7.03 16.53 -6.38
C GLU A 201 -6.96 17.09 -7.82
N THR A 202 -5.76 17.48 -8.29
CA THR A 202 -5.56 17.98 -9.66
C THR A 202 -5.93 16.94 -10.71
N LEU A 203 -5.53 15.67 -10.51
CA LEU A 203 -5.95 14.56 -11.36
C LEU A 203 -7.48 14.39 -11.34
N PHE A 204 -8.11 14.42 -10.17
CA PHE A 204 -9.57 14.30 -10.06
C PHE A 204 -10.30 15.46 -10.74
N GLN A 205 -9.80 16.69 -10.62
CA GLN A 205 -10.33 17.85 -11.32
C GLN A 205 -10.19 17.71 -12.84
N TYR A 206 -9.12 17.09 -13.33
CA TYR A 206 -8.96 16.76 -14.74
C TYR A 206 -10.02 15.73 -15.20
N LEU A 207 -10.13 14.60 -14.50
CA LEU A 207 -11.12 13.54 -14.80
C LEU A 207 -12.57 14.06 -14.78
N ALA A 208 -12.88 14.98 -13.86
CA ALA A 208 -14.19 15.62 -13.81
C ALA A 208 -14.51 16.42 -15.07
N LYS A 209 -13.53 17.18 -15.58
CA LYS A 209 -13.70 18.13 -16.69
C LYS A 209 -13.60 17.47 -18.06
N ASP A 210 -12.86 16.37 -18.18
CA ASP A 210 -12.68 15.65 -19.44
C ASP A 210 -14.03 15.13 -19.96
N SER A 211 -14.46 15.56 -21.14
CA SER A 211 -15.74 15.19 -21.73
C SER A 211 -15.84 13.73 -22.13
N GLU A 212 -14.70 13.05 -22.32
CA GLU A 212 -14.65 11.64 -22.70
C GLU A 212 -14.90 10.73 -21.51
N VAL A 213 -14.39 11.13 -20.34
CA VAL A 213 -14.65 10.44 -19.08
C VAL A 213 -16.12 10.60 -18.70
N LYS A 214 -16.83 9.47 -18.63
CA LYS A 214 -18.23 9.41 -18.21
C LYS A 214 -18.38 9.00 -16.75
N GLU A 215 -17.47 8.15 -16.27
CA GLU A 215 -17.48 7.62 -14.92
C GLU A 215 -16.06 7.48 -14.36
N VAL A 216 -15.92 7.76 -13.07
CA VAL A 216 -14.69 7.55 -12.30
C VAL A 216 -15.02 6.65 -11.13
N SER A 217 -14.33 5.50 -11.09
CA SER A 217 -14.30 4.57 -9.97
C SER A 217 -12.94 4.65 -9.29
N ILE A 218 -12.92 4.71 -7.96
CA ILE A 218 -11.68 4.76 -7.16
C ILE A 218 -11.58 3.50 -6.32
N LEU A 219 -10.44 2.82 -6.38
CA LEU A 219 -10.06 1.76 -5.47
C LEU A 219 -8.82 2.20 -4.69
N ALA A 220 -8.95 2.34 -3.37
CA ALA A 220 -7.83 2.71 -2.51
C ALA A 220 -7.56 1.62 -1.48
N HIS A 221 -6.29 1.43 -1.11
CA HIS A 221 -5.88 0.40 -0.14
C HIS A 221 -5.15 1.00 1.06
N SER A 222 -5.43 0.49 2.26
CA SER A 222 -4.72 0.83 3.50
C SER A 222 -4.61 2.35 3.72
N MET A 223 -3.40 2.87 3.93
CA MET A 223 -3.10 4.30 4.04
C MET A 223 -3.48 5.12 2.79
N GLY A 224 -3.57 4.50 1.61
CA GLY A 224 -4.05 5.16 0.39
C GLY A 224 -5.49 5.66 0.50
N ASN A 225 -6.30 5.07 1.39
CA ASN A 225 -7.67 5.52 1.65
C ASN A 225 -7.71 6.93 2.26
N TRP A 226 -6.76 7.26 3.14
CA TRP A 226 -6.60 8.61 3.69
C TRP A 226 -6.41 9.64 2.57
N LEU A 227 -5.47 9.35 1.66
CA LEU A 227 -5.17 10.20 0.51
C LEU A 227 -6.38 10.36 -0.43
N ALA A 228 -7.09 9.27 -0.70
CA ALA A 228 -8.29 9.28 -1.54
C ALA A 228 -9.39 10.17 -0.95
N LEU A 229 -9.77 9.92 0.31
CA LEU A 229 -10.83 10.64 1.01
C LEU A 229 -10.51 12.12 1.14
N GLU A 230 -9.29 12.45 1.56
CA GLU A 230 -8.87 13.82 1.75
C GLU A 230 -8.84 14.60 0.42
N SER A 231 -8.45 13.95 -0.68
CA SER A 231 -8.47 14.58 -2.01
C SER A 231 -9.89 14.79 -2.54
N LEU A 232 -10.79 13.82 -2.32
CA LEU A 232 -12.22 13.95 -2.66
C LEU A 232 -12.90 15.05 -1.83
N ARG A 233 -12.60 15.11 -0.54
CA ARG A 233 -13.11 16.16 0.36
C ARG A 233 -12.62 17.53 -0.08
N GLN A 234 -11.32 17.68 -0.32
CA GLN A 234 -10.74 18.94 -0.80
C GLN A 234 -11.38 19.39 -2.11
N MET A 235 -11.58 18.46 -3.05
CA MET A 235 -12.27 18.71 -4.30
C MET A 235 -13.72 19.15 -4.10
N ALA A 236 -14.46 18.48 -3.22
CA ALA A 236 -15.84 18.81 -2.90
C ALA A 236 -15.96 20.21 -2.29
N ILE A 237 -15.08 20.55 -1.34
CA ILE A 237 -15.04 21.90 -0.74
C ILE A 237 -14.72 22.95 -1.80
N ARG A 238 -13.70 22.72 -2.63
CA ARG A 238 -13.29 23.68 -3.67
C ARG A 238 -14.40 23.91 -4.71
N ASN A 239 -15.13 22.85 -5.06
CA ASN A 239 -16.16 22.89 -6.09
C ASN A 239 -17.57 23.18 -5.53
N GLY A 240 -17.73 23.21 -4.20
CA GLY A 240 -19.02 23.24 -3.50
C GLY A 240 -19.81 21.92 -3.55
N ARG A 241 -19.33 20.91 -4.28
CA ARG A 241 -19.89 19.55 -4.41
C ARG A 241 -18.91 18.63 -5.13
N LEU A 242 -19.04 17.32 -4.93
CA LEU A 242 -18.33 16.35 -5.77
C LEU A 242 -19.00 16.23 -7.16
N PRO A 243 -18.24 16.13 -8.27
CA PRO A 243 -18.83 15.89 -9.58
C PRO A 243 -19.54 14.54 -9.66
N ALA A 244 -20.70 14.49 -10.34
CA ALA A 244 -21.52 13.28 -10.47
C ALA A 244 -20.82 12.10 -11.19
N LYS A 245 -19.70 12.36 -11.89
CA LYS A 245 -18.88 11.32 -12.52
C LYS A 245 -18.18 10.41 -11.50
N PHE A 246 -17.89 10.91 -10.30
CA PHE A 246 -17.30 10.12 -9.22
C PHE A 246 -18.42 9.31 -8.56
N LYS A 247 -18.66 8.10 -9.07
CA LYS A 247 -19.79 7.27 -8.64
C LYS A 247 -19.41 6.27 -7.57
N ASN A 248 -18.28 5.57 -7.74
CA ASN A 248 -17.91 4.44 -6.91
C ASN A 248 -16.57 4.69 -6.21
N VAL A 249 -16.55 4.59 -4.89
CA VAL A 249 -15.33 4.66 -4.08
C VAL A 249 -15.23 3.42 -3.21
N MET A 250 -14.29 2.56 -3.55
CA MET A 250 -13.99 1.31 -2.87
C MET A 250 -12.76 1.50 -1.97
N LEU A 251 -12.97 1.36 -0.67
CA LEU A 251 -11.95 1.52 0.35
C LEU A 251 -11.58 0.15 0.91
N ALA A 252 -10.42 -0.38 0.52
CA ALA A 252 -9.94 -1.67 0.97
C ALA A 252 -9.05 -1.54 2.20
N ALA A 253 -9.40 -2.27 3.27
CA ALA A 253 -8.72 -2.27 4.56
C ALA A 253 -8.33 -0.85 5.03
N PRO A 254 -9.27 0.11 5.14
CA PRO A 254 -8.96 1.51 5.35
C PRO A 254 -8.23 1.78 6.67
N ASP A 255 -7.00 2.30 6.58
CA ASP A 255 -6.23 2.84 7.71
C ASP A 255 -6.65 4.29 7.99
N VAL A 256 -7.94 4.49 8.23
CA VAL A 256 -8.56 5.80 8.47
C VAL A 256 -9.30 5.74 9.79
N ASP A 257 -9.20 6.82 10.55
CA ASP A 257 -9.95 6.99 11.77
C ASP A 257 -11.46 7.12 11.47
N VAL A 258 -12.31 6.48 12.27
CA VAL A 258 -13.76 6.46 12.02
C VAL A 258 -14.38 7.85 12.12
N ASP A 259 -14.00 8.64 13.13
CA ASP A 259 -14.51 10.00 13.33
C ASP A 259 -14.05 10.92 12.20
N VAL A 260 -12.78 10.76 11.78
CA VAL A 260 -12.26 11.51 10.64
C VAL A 260 -13.00 11.15 9.36
N PHE A 261 -13.26 9.87 9.12
CA PHE A 261 -14.03 9.43 7.97
C PHE A 261 -15.43 10.05 7.98
N SER A 262 -16.16 9.97 9.10
CA SER A 262 -17.50 10.56 9.25
C SER A 262 -17.49 12.08 8.99
N GLN A 263 -16.49 12.80 9.52
CA GLN A 263 -16.32 14.23 9.24
C GLN A 263 -16.00 14.50 7.76
N GLN A 264 -15.14 13.70 7.14
CA GLN A 264 -14.77 13.87 5.74
C GLN A 264 -15.96 13.65 4.80
N ILE A 265 -16.81 12.66 5.10
CA ILE A 265 -18.07 12.42 4.37
C ILE A 265 -19.02 13.60 4.54
N ALA A 266 -19.19 14.12 5.77
CA ALA A 266 -20.01 15.28 6.03
C ALA A 266 -19.53 16.53 5.24
N ASP A 267 -18.22 16.77 5.22
CA ASP A 267 -17.60 17.88 4.50
C ASP A 267 -17.75 17.78 2.96
N MET A 268 -17.95 16.58 2.41
CA MET A 268 -18.27 16.40 0.97
C MET A 268 -19.70 16.87 0.62
N GLY A 269 -20.57 17.02 1.62
CA GLY A 269 -21.96 17.44 1.47
C GLY A 269 -22.91 16.29 1.10
N LYS A 270 -24.16 16.64 0.78
CA LYS A 270 -25.23 15.66 0.50
C LYS A 270 -24.97 14.78 -0.73
N GLN A 271 -24.20 15.29 -1.70
CA GLN A 271 -23.82 14.57 -2.90
C GLN A 271 -22.44 13.96 -2.69
N HIS A 272 -22.42 12.68 -2.36
CA HIS A 272 -21.21 11.88 -2.18
C HIS A 272 -21.28 10.62 -3.05
N PRO A 273 -20.14 9.99 -3.37
CA PRO A 273 -20.13 8.75 -4.13
C PRO A 273 -20.70 7.60 -3.30
N GLN A 274 -20.99 6.48 -3.96
CA GLN A 274 -21.28 5.22 -3.32
C GLN A 274 -19.98 4.67 -2.72
N PHE A 275 -19.87 4.72 -1.39
CA PHE A 275 -18.74 4.14 -0.67
C PHE A 275 -18.95 2.65 -0.43
N THR A 276 -17.91 1.87 -0.67
CA THR A 276 -17.84 0.44 -0.34
C THR A 276 -16.61 0.19 0.51
N LEU A 277 -16.79 -0.30 1.73
CA LEU A 277 -15.69 -0.66 2.62
C LEU A 277 -15.44 -2.16 2.55
N PHE A 278 -14.21 -2.56 2.31
CA PHE A 278 -13.77 -3.94 2.54
C PHE A 278 -13.05 -3.97 3.87
N VAL A 279 -13.69 -4.54 4.89
CA VAL A 279 -13.21 -4.55 6.28
C VAL A 279 -12.80 -5.96 6.68
N SER A 280 -11.89 -6.07 7.65
CA SER A 280 -11.52 -7.35 8.24
C SER A 280 -11.15 -7.12 9.70
N SER A 281 -11.95 -7.64 10.63
CA SER A 281 -11.74 -7.44 12.07
C SER A 281 -10.46 -8.13 12.60
N ASP A 282 -9.94 -9.11 11.86
CA ASP A 282 -8.70 -9.86 12.13
C ASP A 282 -7.46 -9.33 11.36
N ASP A 283 -7.53 -8.09 10.84
CA ASP A 283 -6.42 -7.44 10.13
C ASP A 283 -5.31 -7.02 11.11
N LYS A 284 -4.14 -7.67 10.99
CA LYS A 284 -3.01 -7.46 11.90
C LYS A 284 -2.23 -6.19 11.57
N ALA A 285 -2.25 -5.73 10.33
CA ALA A 285 -1.57 -4.49 9.93
C ALA A 285 -2.31 -3.28 10.50
N LEU A 286 -3.65 -3.30 10.47
CA LEU A 286 -4.46 -2.27 11.11
C LEU A 286 -4.35 -2.31 12.64
N ALA A 287 -4.23 -3.50 13.25
CA ALA A 287 -3.96 -3.60 14.69
C ALA A 287 -2.63 -2.93 15.09
N PHE A 288 -1.59 -3.04 14.24
CA PHE A 288 -0.34 -2.31 14.43
C PHE A 288 -0.54 -0.78 14.29
N SER A 289 -1.26 -0.33 13.26
CA SER A 289 -1.60 1.10 13.11
C SER A 289 -2.36 1.66 14.33
N ARG A 290 -3.38 0.95 14.84
CA ARG A 290 -4.10 1.32 16.07
C ARG A 290 -3.15 1.58 17.23
N ARG A 291 -2.17 0.68 17.45
CA ARG A 291 -1.18 0.83 18.52
C ARG A 291 -0.31 2.07 18.35
N VAL A 292 0.13 2.38 17.13
CA VAL A 292 0.94 3.57 16.83
C VAL A 292 0.17 4.86 17.13
N TRP A 293 -1.15 4.85 16.94
CA TRP A 293 -2.01 6.02 17.07
C TRP A 293 -2.76 6.13 18.39
N GLY A 294 -2.32 5.44 19.44
CA GLY A 294 -2.94 5.56 20.76
C GLY A 294 -4.26 4.81 20.91
N ASP A 295 -4.40 3.67 20.22
CA ASP A 295 -5.54 2.74 20.29
C ASP A 295 -6.88 3.26 19.75
N VAL A 296 -6.82 4.19 18.80
CA VAL A 296 -8.02 4.69 18.12
C VAL A 296 -8.51 3.70 17.05
N SER A 297 -9.82 3.46 16.97
CA SER A 297 -10.45 2.54 16.02
C SER A 297 -10.14 2.91 14.56
N ARG A 298 -9.71 1.91 13.77
CA ARG A 298 -9.51 2.04 12.32
C ARG A 298 -10.72 1.53 11.59
N LEU A 299 -11.18 2.29 10.59
CA LEU A 299 -12.34 1.98 9.76
C LEU A 299 -12.26 0.58 9.14
N GLY A 300 -11.06 0.11 8.77
CA GLY A 300 -10.88 -1.22 8.19
C GLY A 300 -10.95 -2.38 9.18
N ALA A 301 -10.92 -2.10 10.50
CA ALA A 301 -10.89 -3.09 11.57
C ALA A 301 -12.13 -3.02 12.49
N ILE A 302 -13.17 -2.25 12.11
CA ILE A 302 -14.44 -2.21 12.84
C ILE A 302 -15.23 -3.49 12.63
N ASP A 303 -16.10 -3.81 13.59
CA ASP A 303 -17.22 -4.73 13.37
C ASP A 303 -18.42 -3.90 12.85
N PRO A 304 -18.80 -4.06 11.56
CA PRO A 304 -19.85 -3.24 10.96
C PRO A 304 -21.25 -3.52 11.51
N GLU A 305 -21.46 -4.64 12.22
CA GLU A 305 -22.76 -4.97 12.80
C GLU A 305 -22.96 -4.41 14.21
N GLN A 306 -21.91 -3.84 14.81
CA GLN A 306 -21.96 -3.26 16.16
C GLN A 306 -22.28 -1.76 16.15
N ALA A 307 -23.04 -1.31 17.16
CA ALA A 307 -23.25 0.11 17.41
C ALA A 307 -21.99 0.75 18.05
N PRO A 308 -21.66 2.02 17.75
CA PRO A 308 -22.42 2.96 16.91
C PRO A 308 -22.18 2.80 15.39
N TYR A 309 -21.19 2.01 14.97
CA TYR A 309 -20.72 1.96 13.57
C TYR A 309 -21.81 1.58 12.56
N LYS A 310 -22.65 0.58 12.88
CA LYS A 310 -23.76 0.16 12.02
C LYS A 310 -24.66 1.35 11.63
N GLN A 311 -25.02 2.16 12.62
CA GLN A 311 -25.94 3.29 12.45
C GLN A 311 -25.31 4.40 11.60
N GLU A 312 -24.03 4.68 11.81
CA GLU A 312 -23.29 5.68 11.01
C GLU A 312 -23.15 5.23 9.55
N LEU A 313 -22.78 3.97 9.33
CA LEU A 313 -22.64 3.40 7.99
C LEU A 313 -23.98 3.41 7.23
N GLU A 314 -25.07 3.02 7.89
CA GLU A 314 -26.43 3.07 7.32
C GLU A 314 -26.87 4.51 7.03
N ALA A 315 -26.65 5.45 7.96
CA ALA A 315 -27.01 6.86 7.80
C ALA A 315 -26.31 7.51 6.59
N HIS A 316 -25.07 7.12 6.31
CA HIS A 316 -24.29 7.59 5.18
C HIS A 316 -24.42 6.69 3.92
N LYS A 317 -25.30 5.68 3.95
CA LYS A 317 -25.53 4.73 2.83
C LYS A 317 -24.25 4.05 2.35
N ILE A 318 -23.37 3.70 3.27
CA ILE A 318 -22.09 3.07 2.98
C ILE A 318 -22.29 1.56 2.91
N THR A 319 -21.88 0.94 1.80
CA THR A 319 -21.87 -0.52 1.70
C THR A 319 -20.65 -1.07 2.43
N VAL A 320 -20.80 -2.15 3.22
CA VAL A 320 -19.67 -2.85 3.84
C VAL A 320 -19.64 -4.31 3.41
N ILE A 321 -18.44 -4.78 3.07
CA ILE A 321 -18.14 -6.17 2.76
C ILE A 321 -17.14 -6.65 3.82
N ASP A 322 -17.62 -7.51 4.72
CA ASP A 322 -16.79 -8.10 5.78
C ASP A 322 -16.01 -9.31 5.25
N LEU A 323 -14.69 -9.18 5.25
CA LEU A 323 -13.73 -10.19 4.80
C LEU A 323 -13.13 -11.00 5.96
N THR A 324 -13.60 -10.81 7.20
CA THR A 324 -13.07 -11.50 8.40
C THR A 324 -12.99 -13.02 8.18
N LYS A 325 -14.02 -13.62 7.56
CA LYS A 325 -14.09 -15.08 7.32
C LYS A 325 -13.34 -15.56 6.08
N ILE A 326 -12.78 -14.65 5.28
CA ILE A 326 -12.03 -14.99 4.06
C ILE A 326 -10.59 -15.33 4.44
N LYS A 327 -10.10 -16.48 3.95
CA LYS A 327 -8.69 -16.88 4.09
C LYS A 327 -7.84 -16.12 3.07
N SER A 328 -6.72 -15.57 3.49
CA SER A 328 -5.69 -15.02 2.59
C SER A 328 -4.37 -15.80 2.75
N GLY A 329 -3.51 -15.67 1.73
CA GLY A 329 -2.15 -16.21 1.76
C GLY A 329 -1.16 -15.28 2.44
N ASP A 330 -1.52 -14.02 2.74
CA ASP A 330 -0.68 -13.08 3.44
C ASP A 330 -0.71 -13.33 4.97
N SER A 331 0.43 -13.13 5.63
CA SER A 331 0.55 -13.39 7.08
C SER A 331 -0.17 -12.33 7.94
N MET A 332 -0.50 -11.19 7.32
CA MET A 332 -1.07 -10.00 7.95
C MET A 332 -2.59 -9.89 7.82
N ASN A 333 -3.24 -10.72 7.00
CA ASN A 333 -4.67 -10.63 6.69
C ASN A 333 -5.10 -9.28 6.08
N HIS A 334 -4.17 -8.54 5.47
CA HIS A 334 -4.35 -7.13 5.03
C HIS A 334 -4.58 -7.01 3.51
N GLY A 335 -4.15 -8.01 2.75
CA GLY A 335 -4.30 -8.12 1.29
C GLY A 335 -5.53 -8.90 0.83
N LYS A 336 -6.43 -9.34 1.73
CA LYS A 336 -7.60 -10.19 1.43
C LYS A 336 -8.43 -9.70 0.23
N PHE A 337 -8.58 -8.38 0.07
CA PHE A 337 -9.36 -7.77 -1.02
C PHE A 337 -8.80 -8.05 -2.42
N ALA A 338 -7.49 -8.19 -2.55
CA ALA A 338 -6.81 -8.39 -3.83
C ALA A 338 -6.33 -9.84 -4.04
N GLU A 339 -6.24 -10.64 -2.97
CA GLU A 339 -5.77 -12.03 -3.03
C GLU A 339 -6.87 -13.07 -3.17
N SER A 340 -8.12 -12.72 -2.86
CA SER A 340 -9.27 -13.59 -3.11
C SER A 340 -9.80 -13.33 -4.51
N PRO A 341 -9.76 -14.33 -5.43
CA PRO A 341 -10.33 -14.19 -6.76
C PRO A 341 -11.80 -13.74 -6.73
N GLN A 342 -12.58 -14.25 -5.78
CA GLN A 342 -13.98 -13.88 -5.59
C GLN A 342 -14.15 -12.39 -5.28
N ILE A 343 -13.31 -11.83 -4.41
CA ILE A 343 -13.38 -10.40 -4.04
C ILE A 343 -12.88 -9.52 -5.18
N VAL A 344 -11.83 -9.94 -5.88
CA VAL A 344 -11.33 -9.22 -7.05
C VAL A 344 -12.38 -9.19 -8.18
N GLN A 345 -13.08 -10.29 -8.41
CA GLN A 345 -14.21 -10.33 -9.35
C GLN A 345 -15.36 -9.43 -8.89
N LEU A 346 -15.64 -9.37 -7.58
CA LEU A 346 -16.66 -8.46 -7.01
C LEU A 346 -16.32 -6.99 -7.26
N ILE A 347 -15.04 -6.62 -7.14
CA ILE A 347 -14.55 -5.27 -7.52
C ILE A 347 -14.86 -5.01 -9.00
N GLY A 348 -14.56 -5.98 -9.87
CA GLY A 348 -14.86 -5.88 -11.31
C GLY A 348 -16.34 -5.69 -11.61
N GLN A 349 -17.21 -6.50 -10.99
CA GLN A 349 -18.67 -6.40 -11.13
C GLN A 349 -19.19 -5.03 -10.71
N ARG A 350 -18.70 -4.51 -9.57
CA ARG A 350 -19.16 -3.21 -9.06
C ARG A 350 -18.75 -2.05 -9.97
N ILE A 351 -17.55 -2.12 -10.56
CA ILE A 351 -17.09 -1.10 -11.51
C ILE A 351 -17.86 -1.21 -12.83
N SER A 352 -18.08 -2.43 -13.35
CA SER A 352 -18.67 -2.64 -14.68
C SER A 352 -20.20 -2.50 -14.72
N GLU A 353 -20.91 -2.84 -13.65
CA GLU A 353 -22.38 -2.90 -13.65
C GLU A 353 -23.03 -1.74 -12.89
N GLY A 354 -22.25 -0.93 -12.16
CA GLY A 354 -22.77 0.17 -11.34
C GLY A 354 -23.79 -0.27 -10.27
N GLN A 355 -23.90 -1.57 -9.99
CA GLN A 355 -24.90 -2.12 -9.07
C GLN A 355 -24.49 -1.88 -7.62
N THR A 356 -25.39 -1.24 -6.87
CA THR A 356 -25.37 -1.29 -5.42
C THR A 356 -25.77 -2.70 -4.97
N LEU A 357 -24.87 -3.43 -4.33
CA LEU A 357 -25.25 -4.63 -3.57
C LEU A 357 -26.02 -4.14 -2.34
N THR A 358 -27.33 -3.89 -2.50
CA THR A 358 -28.25 -3.64 -1.39
C THR A 358 -28.85 -4.95 -0.90
N ASP A 359 -28.91 -5.04 0.42
CA ASP A 359 -29.52 -6.07 1.26
C ASP A 359 -28.95 -7.50 1.15
N SER A 360 -28.20 -7.86 2.20
CA SER A 360 -28.47 -9.07 2.99
C SER A 360 -28.87 -10.33 2.20
N ARG A 361 -28.01 -10.76 1.25
CA ARG A 361 -27.84 -12.13 0.71
C ARG A 361 -27.01 -12.06 -0.58
N VAL A 362 -25.72 -11.70 -0.47
CA VAL A 362 -24.77 -12.32 -1.40
C VAL A 362 -24.67 -13.77 -0.94
N GLY A 363 -25.18 -14.70 -1.74
CA GLY A 363 -25.23 -16.14 -1.49
C GLY A 363 -23.84 -16.79 -1.42
N LEU A 364 -23.01 -16.37 -0.46
CA LEU A 364 -21.78 -17.05 -0.05
C LEU A 364 -22.07 -18.32 0.78
N GLY A 365 -23.36 -18.63 1.03
CA GLY A 365 -23.79 -19.84 1.71
C GLY A 365 -23.84 -21.10 0.85
N ASP A 366 -24.08 -20.99 -0.47
CA ASP A 366 -24.43 -22.16 -1.29
C ASP A 366 -23.25 -22.84 -2.01
N HIS A 367 -22.03 -22.29 -1.88
CA HIS A 367 -20.82 -22.90 -2.49
C HIS A 367 -19.60 -23.01 -1.56
N ILE A 368 -19.80 -22.99 -0.25
CA ILE A 368 -18.75 -23.32 0.71
C ILE A 368 -18.97 -24.75 1.23
N LEU A 369 -18.61 -25.74 0.41
CA LEU A 369 -18.36 -27.09 0.91
C LEU A 369 -16.97 -27.11 1.56
N VAL A 370 -16.87 -26.61 2.79
CA VAL A 370 -15.69 -26.86 3.63
C VAL A 370 -15.81 -28.30 4.11
N ALA A 371 -14.99 -29.18 3.55
CA ALA A 371 -14.79 -30.52 4.08
C ALA A 371 -14.29 -30.42 5.52
N THR A 372 -15.18 -30.70 6.48
CA THR A 372 -14.88 -30.81 7.90
C THR A 372 -14.38 -32.22 8.20
N THR A 373 -13.07 -32.39 8.32
CA THR A 373 -12.48 -33.52 9.05
C THR A 373 -11.52 -32.96 10.10
N GLY A 374 -12.08 -32.56 11.23
CA GLY A 374 -11.32 -32.13 12.41
C GLY A 374 -11.41 -33.20 13.49
N ALA A 375 -10.29 -33.87 13.75
CA ALA A 375 -10.08 -34.61 14.98
C ALA A 375 -9.98 -33.62 16.16
N ALA A 376 -10.71 -33.89 17.23
CA ALA A 376 -10.69 -33.12 18.46
C ALA A 376 -9.62 -33.64 19.43
N ALA A 377 -8.87 -32.73 20.07
CA ALA A 377 -8.35 -32.92 21.42
C ALA A 377 -7.96 -31.56 22.08
N ALA A 378 -8.80 -31.23 23.07
CA ALA A 378 -8.71 -30.38 24.27
C ALA A 378 -7.44 -29.55 24.65
N ALA A 379 -7.70 -28.26 24.90
CA ALA A 379 -7.50 -27.42 26.11
C ALA A 379 -6.16 -27.40 26.89
N GLY A 380 -5.66 -26.17 27.17
CA GLY A 380 -4.73 -25.89 28.29
C GLY A 380 -4.08 -24.48 28.30
N ASN A 381 -4.48 -23.66 29.27
CA ASN A 381 -4.07 -22.30 29.70
C ASN A 381 -2.66 -21.71 29.42
N VAL A 382 -2.68 -20.39 29.12
CA VAL A 382 -1.88 -19.24 29.63
C VAL A 382 -0.35 -19.27 29.50
N ALA A 383 0.18 -18.39 28.63
CA ALA A 383 1.33 -17.51 28.91
C ALA A 383 1.36 -16.35 27.89
N GLY A 384 1.05 -15.14 28.35
CA GLY A 384 1.30 -13.92 27.59
C GLY A 384 2.79 -13.59 27.60
N LEU A 385 3.44 -13.74 26.45
CA LEU A 385 4.78 -13.22 26.18
C LEU A 385 4.79 -12.76 24.73
N VAL A 386 4.38 -11.51 24.52
CA VAL A 386 4.61 -10.81 23.26
C VAL A 386 6.09 -10.45 23.24
N LEU A 387 6.91 -11.30 22.62
CA LEU A 387 8.25 -10.93 22.25
C LEU A 387 8.14 -9.85 21.16
N ALA A 388 8.52 -8.62 21.50
CA ALA A 388 8.78 -7.59 20.51
C ALA A 388 10.01 -8.05 19.69
N ALA A 389 9.77 -8.75 18.58
CA ALA A 389 10.81 -8.98 17.59
C ALA A 389 11.26 -7.61 17.06
N PRO A 390 12.56 -7.39 16.77
CA PRO A 390 12.99 -6.20 16.07
C PRO A 390 12.18 -6.10 14.78
N VAL A 391 11.52 -4.96 14.49
CA VAL A 391 10.65 -4.80 13.31
C VAL A 391 11.41 -5.12 12.00
N ALA A 392 12.74 -4.97 11.99
CA ALA A 392 13.61 -5.41 10.91
C ALA A 392 13.65 -6.96 10.72
N ALA A 393 13.50 -7.75 11.77
CA ALA A 393 13.52 -9.22 11.66
C ALA A 393 12.30 -9.78 10.90
N VAL A 394 11.22 -8.98 10.74
CA VAL A 394 9.94 -9.46 10.21
C VAL A 394 9.72 -9.13 8.73
N ASP A 395 10.32 -8.06 8.19
CA ASP A 395 10.06 -7.61 6.81
C ASP A 395 11.36 -7.23 6.05
N GLN A 396 11.54 -7.76 4.83
CA GLN A 396 12.76 -7.53 4.02
C GLN A 396 12.91 -6.08 3.59
N ASN A 397 11.83 -5.48 3.11
CA ASN A 397 11.78 -4.09 2.68
C ASN A 397 12.31 -3.17 3.80
N THR A 398 11.95 -3.49 5.03
CA THR A 398 12.47 -2.82 6.22
C THR A 398 13.93 -3.12 6.53
N ARG A 399 14.41 -4.36 6.38
CA ARG A 399 15.84 -4.70 6.53
C ARG A 399 16.71 -3.94 5.55
N ASP A 400 16.30 -3.91 4.29
CA ASP A 400 17.06 -3.28 3.21
C ASP A 400 17.17 -1.76 3.43
N ASN A 401 16.15 -1.16 4.04
CA ASN A 401 16.14 0.27 4.38
C ASN A 401 16.75 0.57 5.77
N TYR A 402 17.12 -0.44 6.56
CA TYR A 402 17.57 -0.25 7.95
C TYR A 402 18.84 0.58 8.06
N ALA A 403 19.84 0.32 7.21
CA ALA A 403 21.10 1.06 7.20
C ALA A 403 20.89 2.56 6.92
N ALA A 404 19.98 2.91 6.00
CA ALA A 404 19.61 4.28 5.71
C ALA A 404 18.89 4.95 6.90
N HIS A 405 18.01 4.23 7.59
CA HIS A 405 17.32 4.74 8.78
C HIS A 405 18.30 4.99 9.95
N VAL A 406 19.20 4.05 10.22
CA VAL A 406 20.25 4.22 11.24
C VAL A 406 21.18 5.37 10.89
N GLY A 407 21.55 5.52 9.61
CA GLY A 407 22.33 6.68 9.14
C GLY A 407 21.62 8.01 9.35
N SER A 408 20.29 8.06 9.16
CA SER A 408 19.49 9.28 9.39
C SER A 408 19.33 9.64 10.88
N LEU A 409 19.29 8.64 11.77
CA LEU A 409 19.24 8.83 13.23
C LEU A 409 20.62 9.19 13.79
N ALA A 410 21.69 8.57 13.28
CA ALA A 410 23.06 8.89 13.65
C ALA A 410 23.51 10.27 13.13
N GLY A 411 22.85 10.80 12.10
CA GLY A 411 23.04 12.17 11.61
C GLY A 411 22.48 13.27 12.52
N ALA A 412 21.78 12.91 13.61
CA ALA A 412 21.24 13.85 14.58
C ALA A 412 22.14 14.10 15.81
N ASP A 413 23.29 13.42 15.93
CA ASP A 413 24.25 13.64 17.02
C ASP A 413 25.46 14.49 16.58
N GLY A 414 25.34 15.80 16.82
CA GLY A 414 26.41 16.62 17.37
C GLY A 414 27.75 16.73 16.62
N THR A 415 27.77 17.28 15.40
CA THR A 415 28.96 18.05 14.99
C THR A 415 28.86 19.45 15.61
N ARG A 416 29.39 19.59 16.83
CA ARG A 416 29.76 20.92 17.35
C ARG A 416 30.72 21.57 16.34
N PRO A 417 30.45 22.79 15.85
CA PRO A 417 31.46 23.49 15.06
C PRO A 417 32.69 23.71 15.95
N ALA A 418 33.87 23.42 15.41
CA ALA A 418 35.13 23.66 16.11
C ALA A 418 35.19 25.12 16.57
N ALA A 419 35.38 25.32 17.87
CA ALA A 419 35.56 26.65 18.44
C ALA A 419 36.79 27.31 17.80
N SER A 420 36.56 28.40 17.05
CA SER A 420 37.61 29.27 16.56
C SER A 420 38.37 29.86 17.75
N LYS A 421 39.62 29.46 17.93
CA LYS A 421 40.57 30.16 18.80
C LYS A 421 41.13 31.35 18.01
N ASN A 422 40.43 32.49 18.05
CA ASN A 422 40.97 33.86 17.93
C ASN A 422 39.83 34.82 17.58
N CYS A 423 39.16 35.36 18.60
CA CYS A 423 38.32 36.54 18.46
C CYS A 423 39.16 37.77 18.82
N ASP A 424 39.50 38.58 17.82
CA ASP A 424 40.23 39.83 17.98
C ASP A 424 39.31 40.93 18.57
N ARG A 425 39.83 41.72 19.50
CA ARG A 425 39.08 42.62 20.40
C ARG A 425 38.65 43.95 19.78
N THR A 426 38.63 44.09 18.46
CA THR A 426 38.50 45.42 17.83
C THR A 426 37.29 45.64 16.92
N ARG A 427 36.39 44.67 16.69
CA ARG A 427 35.09 44.90 16.00
C ARG A 427 33.94 44.00 16.49
N PRO A 428 32.68 44.49 16.55
CA PRO A 428 31.54 43.68 16.94
C PRO A 428 30.91 42.94 15.74
N THR A 429 30.65 41.64 15.90
CA THR A 429 29.76 40.82 15.04
C THR A 429 28.88 39.92 15.91
N PRO A 430 27.70 39.45 15.45
CA PRO A 430 26.52 39.26 16.31
C PRO A 430 26.48 38.02 17.22
N ASN A 431 27.47 37.12 17.17
CA ASN A 431 27.33 35.78 17.77
C ASN A 431 28.46 35.42 18.74
N CYS A 432 28.61 36.19 19.82
CA CYS A 432 29.36 35.74 21.00
C CYS A 432 28.47 35.91 22.24
N THR A 433 28.01 34.80 22.83
CA THR A 433 27.41 34.77 24.17
C THR A 433 28.51 34.68 25.23
N HIS A 434 28.45 35.55 26.24
CA HIS A 434 29.37 35.61 27.38
C HIS A 434 29.29 34.40 28.30
#